data_AF-A0A482ZCY8-F1
#
_entry.id   AF-A0A482ZCY8-F1
#
_cell.length_a   1.000
_cell.length_b   1.000
_cell.length_c   1.000
_cell.angle_alpha   90.00
_cell.angle_beta   90.00
_cell.angle_gamma   90.00
#
_symmetry.space_group_name_H-M   'P 1'
#
loop_
_entity.id
_entity.type
_entity.pdbx_description
1 polymer ?
#
loop_
_entity_poly.entity_id
_entity_poly.type
_entity_poly.pdbx_seq_one_letter_code
_entity_poly.pdbx_strand_id
1 'polypeptide(L)' 'MNDELYNQAKIQAKAEFRTVPAQIEFWARIGRTAMNNPDLSIDMVEKLLIAKNEENQPFEFTNQ' A
#
# COMPACT_ATOMS: atom_id res chain seq x y z
N MET A 1 -13.13 0.70 -17.83
CA MET A 1 -12.21 0.04 -16.88
C MET A 1 -12.08 -1.40 -17.35
N ASN A 2 -10.87 -1.91 -17.56
CA ASN A 2 -10.68 -3.26 -18.09
C ASN A 2 -11.22 -4.29 -17.06
N ASP A 3 -12.07 -5.21 -17.48
CA ASP A 3 -12.64 -6.26 -16.60
C ASP A 3 -11.54 -7.07 -15.91
N GLU A 4 -10.40 -7.24 -16.58
CA GLU A 4 -9.22 -7.89 -16.01
C GLU A 4 -8.67 -7.13 -14.80
N LEU A 5 -8.46 -5.81 -14.91
CA LEU A 5 -7.96 -4.99 -13.80
C LEU A 5 -8.93 -5.02 -12.63
N TYR A 6 -10.24 -4.95 -12.91
CA TYR A 6 -11.26 -5.03 -11.87
C TYR A 6 -11.22 -6.38 -11.14
N ASN A 7 -11.08 -7.48 -11.89
CA ASN A 7 -11.01 -8.83 -11.31
C ASN A 7 -9.73 -9.04 -10.49
N GLN A 8 -8.58 -8.55 -10.96
CA GLN A 8 -7.33 -8.55 -10.20
C GLN A 8 -7.47 -7.75 -8.90
N ALA A 9 -8.01 -6.53 -9.00
CA ALA A 9 -8.25 -5.68 -7.83
C ALA A 9 -9.21 -6.34 -6.84
N LYS A 10 -10.24 -7.04 -7.32
CA LYS A 10 -11.20 -7.76 -6.47
C LYS A 10 -10.54 -8.88 -5.67
N ILE A 11 -9.64 -9.65 -6.29
CA ILE A 11 -8.91 -10.74 -5.63
C ILE A 11 -7.99 -10.16 -4.55
N GLN A 12 -7.19 -9.15 -4.91
CA GLN A 12 -6.23 -8.55 -4.00
C GLN A 12 -6.91 -7.79 -2.85
N ALA A 13 -7.97 -7.02 -3.15
CA ALA A 13 -8.75 -6.32 -2.14
C ALA A 13 -9.31 -7.27 -1.07
N LYS A 14 -9.77 -8.46 -1.47
CA LYS A 14 -10.23 -9.49 -0.54
C LYS A 14 -9.11 -10.01 0.36
N ALA A 15 -7.91 -10.21 -0.19
CA ALA A 15 -6.75 -10.70 0.57
C ALA A 15 -6.23 -9.65 1.57
N GLU A 16 -6.30 -8.37 1.21
CA GLU A 16 -5.77 -7.25 2.00
C GLU A 16 -6.85 -6.51 2.82
N PHE A 17 -8.06 -7.08 2.93
CA PHE A 17 -9.19 -6.49 3.67
C PHE A 17 -9.53 -5.05 3.24
N ARG A 18 -9.43 -4.76 1.93
CA ARG A 18 -9.81 -3.48 1.32
C ARG A 18 -11.08 -3.62 0.48
N THR A 19 -11.67 -2.49 0.11
CA THR A 19 -12.68 -2.44 -0.96
C THR A 19 -11.98 -2.47 -2.33
N VAL A 20 -12.68 -2.90 -3.38
CA VAL A 20 -12.10 -2.92 -4.75
C VAL A 20 -11.62 -1.52 -5.19
N PRO A 21 -12.40 -0.43 -5.01
CA PRO A 21 -11.92 0.92 -5.32
C PRO A 21 -10.68 1.31 -4.52
N ALA A 22 -10.63 0.98 -3.22
CA ALA A 22 -9.48 1.29 -2.37
C ALA A 22 -8.21 0.54 -2.81
N GLN A 23 -8.33 -0.69 -3.30
CA GLN A 23 -7.18 -1.43 -3.86
C GLN A 23 -6.63 -0.77 -5.13
N ILE A 24 -7.49 -0.26 -5.99
CA ILE A 24 -7.07 0.44 -7.22
C ILE A 24 -6.40 1.77 -6.86
N GLU A 25 -6.97 2.51 -5.90
CA GLU A 25 -6.35 3.73 -5.39
C GLU A 25 -4.97 3.43 -4.78
N PHE A 26 -4.83 2.33 -4.05
CA PHE A 26 -3.56 1.90 -3.48
C PHE A 26 -2.51 1.63 -4.56
N TRP A 27 -2.85 0.87 -5.61
CA TRP A 27 -1.94 0.66 -6.75
C TRP A 27 -1.59 1.97 -7.47
N ALA A 28 -2.55 2.88 -7.64
CA ALA A 28 -2.29 4.19 -8.23
C ALA A 28 -1.33 5.03 -7.38
N ARG A 29 -1.46 4.98 -6.03
CA ARG A 29 -0.54 5.63 -5.09
C ARG A 29 0.86 5.03 -5.14
N ILE A 30 0.98 3.69 -5.20
CA ILE A 30 2.28 3.02 -5.39
C ILE A 30 2.93 3.50 -6.69
N GLY A 31 2.22 3.42 -7.82
CA GLY A 31 2.74 3.82 -9.13
C GLY A 31 3.22 5.29 -9.14
N ARG A 32 2.41 6.21 -8.61
CA ARG A 32 2.79 7.63 -8.48
C ARG A 32 4.04 7.80 -7.61
N THR A 33 4.12 7.10 -6.48
CA THR A 33 5.23 7.25 -5.55
C THR A 33 6.53 6.67 -6.13
N ALA A 34 6.45 5.52 -6.80
CA ALA A 34 7.60 4.91 -7.48
C ALA A 34 8.11 5.78 -8.65
N MET A 35 7.21 6.41 -9.43
CA MET A 35 7.62 7.34 -10.49
C MET A 35 8.36 8.58 -9.96
N ASN A 36 7.99 9.06 -8.77
CA ASN A 36 8.64 10.20 -8.14
C ASN A 36 9.95 9.84 -7.41
N ASN A 37 10.15 8.56 -7.08
CA ASN A 37 11.32 8.05 -6.35
C ASN A 37 11.89 6.84 -7.11
N PRO A 38 12.48 7.06 -8.31
CA PRO A 38 12.88 5.98 -9.22
C PRO A 38 14.04 5.12 -8.69
N ASP A 39 14.72 5.58 -7.65
CA ASP A 39 15.75 4.89 -6.90
C ASP A 39 15.20 3.85 -5.91
N LEU A 40 13.94 4.00 -5.50
CA LEU A 40 13.26 3.05 -4.63
C LEU A 40 12.62 1.92 -5.44
N SER A 41 12.77 0.69 -4.96
CA SER A 41 12.03 -0.44 -5.52
C SER A 41 10.53 -0.30 -5.25
N ILE A 42 9.70 -0.84 -6.15
CA ILE A 42 8.23 -0.84 -5.99
C ILE A 42 7.82 -1.52 -4.67
N ASP A 43 8.47 -2.63 -4.31
CA ASP A 43 8.24 -3.35 -3.05
C ASP A 43 8.55 -2.47 -1.82
N MET A 44 9.60 -1.65 -1.88
CA MET A 44 9.91 -0.72 -0.78
C MET A 44 8.87 0.39 -0.67
N VAL A 45 8.42 0.94 -1.80
CA VAL A 45 7.33 1.94 -1.82
C VAL A 45 6.04 1.37 -1.22
N GLU A 46 5.67 0.14 -1.60
CA GLU A 46 4.50 -0.55 -1.05
C GLU A 46 4.60 -0.70 0.48
N LYS A 47 5.70 -1.25 0.97
CA LYS A 47 5.94 -1.43 2.42
C LYS A 47 5.90 -0.12 3.19
N LEU A 48 6.50 0.94 2.65
CA LEU A 48 6.49 2.27 3.29
C LEU A 48 5.08 2.86 3.34
N LEU A 49 4.26 2.67 2.29
CA LEU A 49 2.87 3.13 2.29
C LEU A 49 1.99 2.35 3.28
N ILE A 50 2.23 1.05 3.46
CA ILE A 50 1.57 0.23 4.48
C ILE A 50 1.98 0.72 5.87
N ALA A 51 3.28 0.82 6.15
CA ALA A 51 3.81 1.28 7.44
C ALA A 51 3.31 2.68 7.81
N LYS A 52 3.15 3.58 6.83
CA LYS A 52 2.61 4.93 7.06
C LYS A 52 1.15 4.94 7.52
N ASN A 53 0.38 3.88 7.25
CA ASN A 53 -1.00 3.72 7.68
C ASN A 53 -1.12 2.89 8.97
N GLU A 54 -0.04 2.29 9.47
CA GLU A 54 -0.03 1.62 10.76
C GLU A 54 -0.04 2.66 11.90
N GLU A 55 -0.60 2.30 13.04
CA GLU A 55 -0.54 3.14 14.23
C GLU A 55 0.91 3.26 14.70
N ASN A 56 1.40 4.49 14.83
CA ASN A 56 2.69 4.73 15.46
C ASN A 56 2.58 4.32 16.93
N GLN A 57 3.22 3.22 17.31
CA GLN A 57 3.39 2.90 18.71
C GLN A 57 4.44 3.84 19.31
N PRO A 58 4.11 4.61 20.36
CA PRO A 58 5.11 5.36 21.09
C PRO A 58 6.15 4.39 21.63
N PHE A 59 7.42 4.73 21.44
CA PHE A 59 8.50 3.99 22.08
C PHE A 59 8.48 4.31 23.58
N GLU A 60 8.12 3.33 24.40
CA GLU A 60 8.19 3.43 25.86
C GLU A 60 9.62 3.15 26.31
N PHE A 61 10.32 4.18 26.80
CA PHE A 61 11.58 4.02 27.49
C PHE A 61 11.30 3.39 28.86
N THR A 62 11.34 2.07 28.95
CA THR A 62 11.37 1.39 30.24
C THR A 62 12.73 1.66 30.90
N ASN A 63 12.73 2.56 31.88
CA ASN A 63 13.89 2.77 32.75
C ASN A 63 14.14 1.47 33.55
N GLN A 64 15.10 0.67 33.10
CA GLN A 64 15.73 -0.39 33.90
C GLN A 64 16.78 0.21 34.84
#